data_AF-A0A448MTN8-F1
#
_entry.id   AF-A0A448MTN8-F1
#
_cell.length_a   1.000
_cell.length_b   1.000
_cell.length_c   1.000
_cell.angle_alpha   90.00
_cell.angle_beta   90.00
_cell.angle_gamma   90.00
#
_symmetry.space_group_name_H-M   'P 1'
#
loop_
_entity.id
_entity.type
_entity.pdbx_description
1 polymer ?
#
loop_
_entity_poly.entity_id
_entity_poly.type
_entity_poly.pdbx_seq_one_letter_code
_entity_poly.pdbx_strand_id
1 'polypeptide(L)'
;MSLTDNWGKSTLEHSRYDDYVLIIGESARQDYHHAYGYPVENTPFMSNAKGTLINGFQSAGTNTIASLRLMLTQPNKEKWEPNYDLSLVDLIKSADIKTYWLSNQGLLGEFDTPVSSLAAKSDETFFLKKGELQLH
;
A
#
# COMPACT_ATOMS: atom_id res chain seq x y z
N MET A 1 -9.82 22.79 6.47
CA MET A 1 -11.05 22.00 6.29
C MET A 1 -10.80 20.65 6.94
N SER A 2 -11.55 20.29 7.97
CA SER A 2 -11.47 18.95 8.57
C SER A 2 -12.04 17.97 7.54
N LEU A 3 -11.20 17.14 6.95
CA LEU A 3 -11.67 15.98 6.20
C LEU A 3 -12.49 15.15 7.19
N THR A 4 -13.76 14.93 6.87
CA THR A 4 -14.63 14.05 7.65
C THR A 4 -14.05 12.65 7.59
N ASP A 5 -13.60 12.15 8.74
CA ASP A 5 -13.07 10.81 8.89
C ASP A 5 -14.24 9.81 8.80
N ASN A 6 -14.47 9.24 7.62
CA ASN A 6 -15.63 8.38 7.38
C ASN A 6 -15.52 7.03 8.11
N TRP A 7 -14.35 6.70 8.65
CA TRP A 7 -14.16 5.56 9.55
C TRP A 7 -14.71 5.82 10.96
N GLY A 8 -14.92 7.10 11.33
CA GLY A 8 -15.21 7.48 12.70
C GLY A 8 -13.94 7.47 13.56
N LYS A 9 -14.08 7.22 14.87
CA LYS A 9 -12.93 7.05 15.77
C LYS A 9 -12.55 5.58 15.85
N SER A 10 -11.32 5.25 15.48
CA SER A 10 -10.77 3.90 15.62
C SER A 10 -9.86 3.79 16.83
N THR A 11 -9.63 2.57 17.31
CA THR A 11 -8.72 2.29 18.41
C THR A 11 -7.83 1.10 18.06
N LEU A 12 -6.55 1.21 18.40
CA LEU A 12 -5.62 0.10 18.35
C LEU A 12 -5.70 -0.65 19.67
N GLU A 13 -6.36 -1.81 19.69
CA GLU A 13 -6.53 -2.62 20.89
C GLU A 13 -5.48 -3.71 20.99
N HIS A 14 -4.98 -3.96 22.21
CA HIS A 14 -4.07 -5.06 22.53
C HIS A 14 -2.82 -5.15 21.62
N SER A 15 -2.33 -4.01 21.13
CA SER A 15 -1.12 -4.04 20.31
C SER A 15 0.09 -4.50 21.10
N ARG A 16 0.87 -5.37 20.47
CA ARG A 16 2.19 -5.78 20.94
C ARG A 16 3.31 -4.88 20.41
N TYR A 17 3.04 -4.07 19.38
CA TYR A 17 4.04 -3.29 18.64
C TYR A 17 3.60 -1.84 18.48
N ASP A 18 4.56 -0.93 18.50
CA ASP A 18 4.30 0.51 18.29
C ASP A 18 4.47 0.92 16.83
N ASP A 19 5.26 0.15 16.06
CA ASP A 19 5.59 0.43 14.66
C ASP A 19 5.08 -0.67 13.73
N TYR A 20 4.51 -0.25 12.60
CA TYR A 20 3.97 -1.13 11.56
C TYR A 20 4.52 -0.75 10.20
N VAL A 21 5.00 -1.73 9.45
CA VAL A 21 5.56 -1.52 8.11
C VAL A 21 4.81 -2.37 7.09
N LEU A 22 4.16 -1.71 6.14
CA LEU A 22 3.56 -2.34 4.97
C LEU A 22 4.47 -2.13 3.75
N ILE A 23 5.04 -3.22 3.23
CA ILE A 23 5.86 -3.18 2.02
C ILE A 23 4.99 -3.59 0.84
N ILE A 24 4.82 -2.68 -0.12
CA ILE A 24 4.06 -2.90 -1.34
C ILE A 24 5.05 -3.14 -2.49
N GLY A 25 5.12 -4.37 -2.97
CA GLY A 25 5.94 -4.74 -4.12
C GLY A 25 5.28 -4.38 -5.46
N GLU A 26 6.06 -4.44 -6.54
CA GLU A 26 5.58 -4.21 -7.91
C GLU A 26 5.92 -5.42 -8.79
N SER A 27 4.93 -5.90 -9.55
CA SER A 27 5.08 -6.96 -10.58
C SER A 27 5.70 -8.29 -10.13
N ALA A 28 5.85 -8.52 -8.82
CA ALA A 28 6.37 -9.77 -8.28
C ALA A 28 5.35 -10.91 -8.49
N ARG A 29 5.82 -12.04 -9.04
CA ARG A 29 5.00 -13.23 -9.24
C ARG A 29 5.49 -14.37 -8.36
N GLN A 30 4.54 -15.03 -7.70
CA GLN A 30 4.82 -16.10 -6.75
C GLN A 30 5.60 -17.27 -7.39
N ASP A 31 5.27 -17.63 -8.64
CA ASP A 31 5.90 -18.76 -9.35
C ASP A 31 7.37 -18.52 -9.74
N TYR A 32 7.86 -17.29 -9.62
CA TYR A 32 9.26 -16.92 -9.84
C TYR A 32 10.04 -16.73 -8.54
N HIS A 33 9.50 -17.05 -7.38
CA HIS A 33 10.19 -16.88 -6.09
C HIS A 33 10.65 -18.22 -5.51
N HIS A 34 11.94 -18.33 -5.19
CA HIS A 34 12.51 -19.53 -4.56
C HIS A 34 11.76 -19.97 -3.30
N ALA A 35 11.38 -19.02 -2.45
CA ALA A 35 10.63 -19.32 -1.22
C ALA A 35 9.26 -19.98 -1.46
N TYR A 36 8.75 -19.94 -2.70
CA TYR A 36 7.54 -20.63 -3.15
C TYR A 36 7.81 -21.85 -4.04
N GLY A 37 9.07 -22.26 -4.21
CA GLY A 37 9.46 -23.47 -4.95
C GLY A 37 10.13 -23.23 -6.31
N TYR A 38 10.40 -21.98 -6.71
CA TYR A 38 11.17 -21.70 -7.94
C TYR A 38 12.60 -22.27 -7.82
N PRO A 39 13.16 -22.95 -8.84
CA PRO A 39 14.44 -23.67 -8.71
C PRO A 39 15.67 -22.78 -8.48
N VAL A 40 15.61 -21.48 -8.79
CA VAL A 40 16.73 -20.56 -8.60
C VAL A 40 16.60 -19.85 -7.25
N GLU A 41 17.66 -19.85 -6.43
CA GLU A 41 17.73 -19.20 -5.11
C GLU A 41 17.73 -17.66 -5.17
N ASN A 42 16.65 -17.06 -5.66
CA ASN A 42 16.53 -15.62 -5.87
C ASN A 42 15.83 -14.86 -4.74
N THR A 43 15.40 -15.55 -3.68
CA THR A 43 14.72 -14.94 -2.53
C THR A 43 15.29 -15.40 -1.17
N PRO A 44 16.63 -15.39 -0.98
CA PRO A 44 17.29 -16.00 0.17
C PRO A 44 16.85 -15.40 1.53
N PHE A 45 16.56 -14.10 1.59
CA PHE A 45 16.02 -13.48 2.80
C PHE A 45 14.63 -14.03 3.14
N MET A 46 13.72 -14.05 2.17
CA MET A 46 12.34 -14.54 2.37
C MET A 46 12.31 -16.03 2.73
N SER A 47 13.21 -16.84 2.17
CA SER A 47 13.33 -18.27 2.49
C SER A 47 13.78 -18.55 3.93
N ASN A 48 14.48 -17.61 4.59
CA ASN A 48 15.05 -17.80 5.92
C ASN A 48 14.43 -16.89 6.99
N ALA A 49 13.55 -15.96 6.61
CA ALA A 49 12.91 -15.03 7.52
C ALA A 49 11.96 -15.79 8.48
N LYS A 50 11.96 -15.37 9.75
CA LYS A 50 10.99 -15.85 10.74
C LYS A 50 9.65 -15.14 10.51
N GLY A 51 8.87 -15.65 9.56
CA GLY A 51 7.56 -15.09 9.19
C GLY A 51 6.66 -16.14 8.56
N THR A 52 5.43 -15.72 8.28
CA THR A 52 4.44 -16.57 7.60
C THR A 52 4.47 -16.27 6.11
N LEU A 53 4.73 -17.29 5.29
CA LEU A 53 4.55 -17.22 3.85
C LEU A 53 3.12 -17.61 3.51
N ILE A 54 2.42 -16.75 2.78
CA ILE A 54 1.05 -17.00 2.34
C ILE A 54 1.09 -17.47 0.89
N ASN A 55 0.72 -18.72 0.64
CA ASN A 55 0.59 -19.28 -0.70
C ASN A 55 -0.85 -19.07 -1.20
N GLY A 56 -1.01 -18.56 -2.43
CA GLY A 56 -2.33 -18.37 -3.05
C GLY A 56 -2.93 -16.97 -2.88
N PHE A 57 -2.11 -15.97 -2.57
CA PHE A 57 -2.54 -14.57 -2.59
C PHE A 57 -2.72 -14.11 -4.05
N GLN A 58 -3.93 -13.67 -4.41
CA GLN A 58 -4.25 -13.21 -5.76
C GLN A 58 -4.51 -11.69 -5.77
N SER A 59 -3.98 -10.99 -6.77
CA SER A 59 -4.20 -9.55 -6.92
C SER A 59 -5.67 -9.24 -7.19
N ALA A 60 -6.17 -8.15 -6.59
CA ALA A 60 -7.53 -7.68 -6.82
C ALA A 60 -7.71 -7.00 -8.20
N GLY A 61 -6.65 -6.83 -8.99
CA GLY A 61 -6.71 -6.23 -10.31
C GLY A 61 -5.69 -6.84 -11.28
N THR A 62 -5.84 -6.47 -12.55
CA THR A 62 -4.99 -6.93 -13.66
C THR A 62 -3.69 -6.15 -13.80
N ASN A 63 -3.58 -4.98 -13.14
CA ASN A 63 -2.37 -4.17 -13.06
C ASN A 63 -2.19 -3.57 -11.65
N THR A 64 -1.03 -2.98 -11.40
CA THR A 64 -0.64 -2.42 -10.11
C THR A 64 -1.66 -1.41 -9.59
N ILE A 65 -2.04 -0.42 -10.40
CA ILE A 65 -2.97 0.65 -10.00
C ILE A 65 -4.35 0.08 -9.63
N ALA A 66 -4.89 -0.83 -10.45
CA ALA A 66 -6.19 -1.45 -10.21
C ALA A 66 -6.18 -2.31 -8.93
N SER A 67 -5.06 -2.97 -8.64
CA SER A 67 -4.92 -3.79 -7.44
C SER A 67 -4.78 -2.93 -6.18
N LEU A 68 -3.92 -1.90 -6.22
CA LEU A 68 -3.63 -1.07 -5.05
C LEU A 68 -4.82 -0.24 -4.61
N ARG A 69 -5.59 0.34 -5.54
CA ARG A 69 -6.77 1.13 -5.17
C ARG A 69 -7.82 0.29 -4.44
N LEU A 70 -7.96 -0.99 -4.78
CA LEU A 70 -8.89 -1.91 -4.11
C LEU A 70 -8.31 -2.46 -2.80
N MET A 71 -7.01 -2.72 -2.75
CA MET A 71 -6.33 -3.23 -1.56
C MET A 71 -6.25 -2.19 -0.43
N LEU A 72 -6.07 -0.92 -0.78
CA LEU A 72 -5.81 0.17 0.17
C LEU A 72 -7.07 0.98 0.50
N THR A 73 -8.24 0.49 0.11
CA THR A 73 -9.54 1.04 0.50
C THR A 73 -10.44 -0.06 1.06
N GLN A 74 -11.59 0.30 1.61
CA GLN A 74 -12.70 -0.65 1.80
C GLN A 74 -13.53 -0.68 0.51
N PRO A 75 -13.24 -1.59 -0.46
CA PRO A 75 -13.92 -1.56 -1.75
C PRO A 75 -15.36 -2.04 -1.64
N ASN A 76 -16.18 -1.60 -2.60
CA ASN A 76 -17.44 -2.26 -2.87
C ASN A 76 -17.17 -3.59 -3.58
N LYS A 77 -17.45 -4.71 -2.91
CA LYS A 77 -17.18 -6.06 -3.42
C LYS A 77 -18.12 -6.50 -4.54
N GLU A 78 -19.31 -5.90 -4.65
CA GLU A 78 -20.27 -6.21 -5.72
C GLU A 78 -19.91 -5.52 -7.03
N LYS A 79 -19.50 -4.24 -6.93
CA LYS A 79 -19.14 -3.42 -8.08
C LYS A 79 -17.66 -3.47 -8.46
N TRP A 80 -16.82 -4.00 -7.55
CA TRP A 80 -15.36 -4.03 -7.70
C TRP A 80 -14.74 -2.63 -7.83
N GLU A 81 -15.25 -1.69 -7.03
CA GLU A 81 -14.88 -0.28 -7.06
C GLU A 81 -14.21 0.15 -5.75
N PRO A 82 -13.12 0.94 -5.81
CA PRO A 82 -12.46 1.46 -4.61
C PRO A 82 -13.34 2.51 -3.93
N ASN A 83 -13.24 2.61 -2.60
CA ASN A 83 -13.85 3.69 -1.84
C ASN A 83 -12.76 4.56 -1.18
N TYR A 84 -12.35 5.63 -1.86
CA TYR A 84 -11.28 6.49 -1.36
C TYR A 84 -11.65 7.21 -0.07
N ASP A 85 -12.94 7.36 0.23
CA ASP A 85 -13.44 7.94 1.48
C ASP A 85 -13.20 7.01 2.68
N LEU A 86 -13.01 5.72 2.44
CA LEU A 86 -12.68 4.68 3.41
C LEU A 86 -11.32 4.08 3.06
N SER A 87 -10.28 4.91 3.03
CA SER A 87 -8.91 4.45 2.76
C SER A 87 -8.25 3.83 3.99
N LEU A 88 -7.30 2.93 3.79
CA LEU A 88 -6.49 2.35 4.88
C LEU A 88 -5.69 3.43 5.61
N VAL A 89 -5.21 4.45 4.91
CA VAL A 89 -4.45 5.55 5.52
C VAL A 89 -5.33 6.36 6.48
N ASP A 90 -6.56 6.67 6.07
CA ASP A 90 -7.52 7.35 6.94
C ASP A 90 -7.87 6.48 8.16
N LEU A 91 -8.07 5.16 7.97
CA LEU A 91 -8.31 4.24 9.08
C LEU A 91 -7.18 4.28 10.11
N ILE A 92 -5.92 4.22 9.67
CA ILE A 92 -4.75 4.26 10.56
C ILE A 92 -4.70 5.60 11.32
N LYS A 93 -4.95 6.71 10.62
CA LYS A 93 -4.99 8.05 11.24
C LYS A 93 -6.13 8.20 12.25
N SER A 94 -7.29 7.62 11.95
CA SER A 94 -8.45 7.60 12.84
C SER A 94 -8.18 6.85 14.17
N ALA A 95 -7.13 6.01 14.18
CA ALA A 95 -6.61 5.32 15.35
C ALA A 95 -5.46 6.06 16.06
N ASP A 96 -5.20 7.32 15.70
CA ASP A 96 -4.15 8.19 16.27
C ASP A 96 -2.70 7.69 16.01
N ILE A 97 -2.51 6.95 14.91
CA ILE A 97 -1.18 6.46 14.49
C ILE A 97 -0.62 7.41 13.43
N LYS A 98 0.60 7.91 13.64
CA LYS A 98 1.33 8.73 12.66
C LYS A 98 1.68 7.90 11.42
N THR A 99 1.35 8.43 10.25
CA THR A 99 1.50 7.73 8.98
C THR A 99 2.62 8.30 8.11
N TYR A 100 3.37 7.39 7.48
CA TYR A 100 4.48 7.71 6.57
C TYR A 100 4.28 6.96 5.26
N TRP A 101 4.41 7.67 4.13
CA TRP A 101 4.41 7.06 2.80
C TRP A 101 5.75 7.26 2.11
N LEU A 102 6.49 6.18 1.91
CA LEU A 102 7.78 6.18 1.20
C LEU A 102 7.59 5.52 -0.16
N SER A 103 7.96 6.22 -1.24
CA SER A 103 7.81 5.71 -2.60
C SER A 103 9.07 5.90 -3.42
N ASN A 104 9.50 4.82 -4.08
CA ASN A 104 10.52 4.86 -5.13
C ASN A 104 9.93 5.06 -6.54
N GLN A 105 8.60 5.07 -6.66
CA GLN A 105 7.91 5.45 -7.89
C GLN A 105 7.77 6.97 -7.93
N GLY A 106 7.91 7.55 -9.13
CA GLY A 106 7.79 8.99 -9.29
C GLY A 106 6.37 9.48 -9.06
N LEU A 107 6.25 10.68 -8.52
CA LEU A 107 4.99 11.43 -8.56
C LEU A 107 4.77 11.86 -10.02
N LEU A 108 3.83 11.22 -10.72
CA LEU A 108 3.28 11.78 -11.95
C LEU A 108 2.35 12.92 -11.51
N GLY A 109 2.73 14.17 -11.80
CA GLY A 109 1.95 15.39 -11.54
C GLY A 109 1.56 15.64 -10.08
N GLU A 110 0.92 16.78 -9.80
CA GLU A 110 0.14 16.93 -8.57
C GLU A 110 -1.12 16.06 -8.73
N PHE A 111 -1.06 14.84 -8.20
CA PHE A 111 -2.19 13.89 -8.05
C PHE A 111 -2.65 13.08 -9.28
N ASP A 112 -1.81 12.81 -10.30
CA ASP A 112 -2.29 12.10 -11.52
C ASP A 112 -2.62 10.60 -11.32
N THR A 113 -2.37 10.01 -10.15
CA THR A 113 -2.68 8.58 -9.91
C THR A 113 -3.45 8.33 -8.61
N PRO A 114 -4.32 7.30 -8.57
CA PRO A 114 -4.97 6.83 -7.35
C PRO A 114 -4.02 6.56 -6.18
N VAL A 115 -2.81 6.07 -6.47
CA VAL A 115 -1.80 5.75 -5.47
C VAL A 115 -1.21 7.03 -4.88
N SER A 116 -0.95 8.04 -5.72
CA SER A 116 -0.51 9.37 -5.26
C SER A 116 -1.56 10.05 -4.37
N SER A 117 -2.85 9.92 -4.72
CA SER A 117 -3.94 10.45 -3.89
C SER A 117 -4.02 9.78 -2.51
N LEU A 118 -3.87 8.45 -2.45
CA LEU A 118 -3.79 7.70 -1.18
C LEU A 118 -2.54 8.09 -0.38
N ALA A 119 -1.39 8.21 -1.04
CA ALA A 119 -0.14 8.62 -0.41
C ALA A 119 -0.27 9.99 0.27
N ALA A 120 -0.88 10.96 -0.42
CA ALA A 120 -1.06 12.32 0.08
C ALA A 120 -1.98 12.45 1.31
N LYS A 121 -2.72 11.39 1.67
CA LYS A 121 -3.48 11.33 2.93
C LYS A 121 -2.59 11.08 4.16
N SER A 122 -1.39 10.57 3.93
CA SER A 122 -0.42 10.28 5.00
C SER A 122 0.10 11.57 5.62
N ASP A 123 0.54 11.51 6.86
CA ASP A 123 1.04 12.70 7.56
C ASP A 123 2.39 13.16 7.02
N GLU A 124 3.23 12.22 6.58
CA GLU A 124 4.48 12.51 5.88
C GLU A 124 4.58 11.70 4.58
N THR A 125 5.13 12.32 3.53
CA THR A 125 5.37 11.64 2.25
C THR A 125 6.80 11.88 1.76
N PHE A 126 7.43 10.82 1.26
CA PHE A 126 8.80 10.83 0.77
C PHE A 126 8.88 10.12 -0.58
N PHE A 127 9.07 10.89 -1.65
CA PHE A 127 9.21 10.36 -3.01
C PHE A 127 10.66 10.51 -3.48
N LEU A 128 11.31 9.38 -3.81
CA LEU A 128 12.72 9.36 -4.22
C LEU A 128 12.90 9.89 -5.65
N LYS A 129 11.89 9.73 -6.52
CA LYS A 129 11.87 10.26 -7.88
C LYS A 129 10.92 11.48 -7.93
N LYS A 130 11.44 12.66 -7.65
CA LYS A 130 10.75 13.91 -8.01
C LYS A 130 10.94 14.10 -9.51
N GLY A 131 9.87 14.01 -10.29
CA GLY A 131 9.97 14.21 -11.74
C GLY A 131 10.62 15.56 -12.04
N GLU A 132 11.65 15.57 -12.88
CA GLU A 132 12.11 16.79 -13.55
C GLU A 132 10.97 17.28 -14.45
N LEU A 133 10.14 18.19 -13.95
CA LEU A 133 9.35 19.06 -14.82
C LEU A 133 10.32 20.11 -15.39
N GLN A 134 11.06 19.75 -16.44
CA GLN A 134 11.56 20.76 -17.37
C GLN A 134 10.38 21.20 -18.24
N LEU A 135 9.80 22.33 -17.88
CA LEU A 135 8.96 23.10 -18.78
C LEU A 135 9.88 23.68 -19.87
N HIS A 136 9.68 23.26 -21.11
CA HIS A 136 10.05 24.04 -22.29
C HIS A 136 8.81 24.78 -22.80
#